data_AF-A0A655DL21-F1
#
_entry.id   AF-A0A655DL21-F1
#
_cell.length_a   1.000
_cell.length_b   1.000
_cell.length_c   1.000
_cell.angle_alpha   90.00
_cell.angle_beta   90.00
_cell.angle_gamma   90.00
#
_symmetry.space_group_name_H-M   'P 1'
#
loop_
_entity.id
_entity.type
_entity.pdbx_description
1 polymer ?
#
loop_
_entity_poly.entity_id
_entity_poly.type
_entity_poly.pdbx_seq_one_letter_code
_entity_poly.pdbx_strand_id
1 'polypeptide(L)'
;MAAAKLGLPADAKPFDFVFHGGSGSLKSEIEEALRYGVVKMNVDTDTQYAFTRPIAGHMFTNYDGVLKVDGEVGVKKVYDPRSYLKKAEASMSQRVVQACNDLHCAGKSLTH
;
A
#
# COMPACT_ATOMS: atom_id res chain seq x y z
N MET A 1 13.27 -32.52 5.78
CA MET A 1 12.52 -31.24 5.78
C MET A 1 12.31 -30.76 7.21
N ALA A 2 12.09 -29.47 7.46
CA ALA A 2 11.92 -28.90 8.81
C ALA A 2 10.83 -29.62 9.63
N ALA A 3 9.68 -29.93 8.99
CA ALA A 3 8.59 -30.70 9.61
C ALA A 3 9.07 -32.04 10.19
N ALA A 4 9.84 -32.83 9.42
CA ALA A 4 10.38 -34.11 9.88
C ALA A 4 11.35 -33.97 11.06
N LYS A 5 12.17 -32.90 11.09
CA LYS A 5 13.07 -32.62 12.22
C LYS A 5 12.32 -32.24 13.50
N LEU A 6 11.14 -31.65 13.34
CA LEU A 6 10.27 -31.22 14.44
C LEU A 6 9.22 -32.28 14.83
N GLY A 7 9.22 -33.46 14.18
CA GLY A 7 8.21 -34.49 14.42
C GLY A 7 6.78 -34.11 14.01
N LEU A 8 6.65 -33.15 13.07
CA LEU A 8 5.36 -32.65 12.58
C LEU A 8 4.88 -33.41 11.34
N PRO A 9 3.57 -33.37 11.02
CA PRO A 9 3.02 -33.89 9.77
C PRO A 9 3.75 -33.36 8.53
N ALA A 10 3.76 -34.13 7.45
CA ALA A 10 4.51 -33.78 6.23
C ALA A 10 4.03 -32.48 5.56
N ASP A 11 2.77 -32.12 5.76
CA ASP A 11 2.10 -30.91 5.27
C ASP A 11 2.17 -29.72 6.24
N ALA A 12 2.82 -29.90 7.41
CA ALA A 12 2.99 -28.83 8.38
C ALA A 12 3.81 -27.66 7.81
N LYS A 13 3.40 -26.43 8.16
CA LYS A 13 4.08 -25.18 7.83
C LYS A 13 4.69 -24.58 9.10
N PRO A 14 5.88 -25.04 9.53
CA PRO A 14 6.47 -24.65 10.82
C PRO A 14 7.07 -23.23 10.83
N PHE A 15 7.03 -22.51 9.71
CA PHE A 15 7.62 -21.18 9.57
C PHE A 15 6.56 -20.15 9.22
N ASP A 16 6.62 -19.02 9.90
CA ASP A 16 5.91 -17.80 9.56
C ASP A 16 6.78 -16.97 8.63
N PHE A 17 6.48 -16.99 7.33
CA PHE A 17 7.28 -16.30 6.35
C PHE A 17 6.88 -14.83 6.17
N VAL A 18 7.89 -14.02 5.83
CA VAL A 18 7.72 -12.62 5.41
C VAL A 18 8.04 -12.52 3.92
N PHE A 19 7.08 -12.05 3.13
CA PHE A 19 7.28 -11.71 1.72
C PHE A 19 7.76 -10.26 1.62
N HIS A 20 9.07 -10.08 1.43
CA HIS A 20 9.66 -8.78 1.13
C HIS A 20 9.47 -8.38 -0.34
N GLY A 21 9.25 -7.09 -0.60
CA GLY A 21 9.17 -6.58 -1.97
C GLY A 21 7.88 -6.91 -2.72
N GLY A 22 6.73 -6.95 -2.02
CA GLY A 22 5.44 -7.31 -2.63
C GLY A 22 4.81 -6.23 -3.53
N SER A 23 5.46 -5.08 -3.73
CA SER A 23 4.97 -4.06 -4.67
C SER A 23 5.26 -4.50 -6.10
N GLY A 24 4.27 -4.41 -6.99
CA GLY A 24 4.38 -4.85 -8.38
C GLY A 24 4.32 -6.37 -8.62
N SER A 25 4.17 -7.20 -7.57
CA SER A 25 3.98 -8.64 -7.72
C SER A 25 2.66 -8.97 -8.43
N LEU A 26 2.65 -10.08 -9.16
CA LEU A 26 1.42 -10.62 -9.74
C LEU A 26 0.52 -11.17 -8.64
N LYS A 27 -0.79 -11.06 -8.82
CA LYS A 27 -1.75 -11.65 -7.88
C LYS A 27 -1.51 -13.15 -7.69
N SER A 28 -1.19 -13.88 -8.77
CA SER A 28 -0.90 -15.33 -8.71
C SER A 28 0.31 -15.68 -7.83
N GLU A 29 1.33 -14.81 -7.79
CA GLU A 29 2.52 -15.01 -6.94
C GLU A 29 2.17 -14.81 -5.46
N ILE A 30 1.32 -13.83 -5.16
CA ILE A 30 0.80 -13.61 -3.80
C ILE A 30 -0.01 -14.84 -3.36
N GLU A 31 -0.93 -15.33 -4.20
CA GLU A 31 -1.72 -16.53 -3.92
C GLU A 31 -0.84 -17.75 -3.61
N GLU A 32 0.23 -17.94 -4.37
CA GLU A 32 1.17 -19.02 -4.16
C GLU A 32 1.94 -18.88 -2.85
N ALA A 33 2.45 -17.69 -2.56
CA ALA A 33 3.18 -17.40 -1.34
C ALA A 33 2.33 -17.65 -0.08
N LEU A 34 1.04 -17.27 -0.11
CA LEU A 34 0.10 -17.51 0.99
C LEU A 34 -0.07 -19.01 1.28
N ARG A 35 -0.13 -19.86 0.24
CA ARG A 35 -0.23 -21.33 0.40
C ARG A 35 0.99 -21.93 1.08
N TYR A 36 2.13 -21.24 1.13
CA TYR A 36 3.35 -21.74 1.75
C TYR A 36 3.65 -21.15 3.14
N GLY A 37 2.73 -20.37 3.72
CA GLY A 37 2.87 -19.86 5.09
C GLY A 37 3.44 -18.45 5.18
N VAL A 38 3.32 -17.64 4.13
CA VAL A 38 3.51 -16.20 4.26
C VAL A 38 2.39 -15.60 5.10
N VAL A 39 2.75 -14.95 6.20
CA VAL A 39 1.83 -14.29 7.12
C VAL A 39 1.96 -12.76 7.09
N LYS A 40 3.02 -12.25 6.46
CA LYS A 40 3.30 -10.82 6.35
C LYS A 40 3.91 -10.50 4.99
N MET A 41 3.37 -9.51 4.30
CA MET A 41 3.95 -8.97 3.07
C MET A 41 4.33 -7.50 3.26
N ASN A 42 5.52 -7.11 2.82
CA ASN A 42 5.94 -5.72 2.79
C ASN A 42 5.52 -5.06 1.47
N VAL A 43 4.82 -3.93 1.57
CA VAL A 43 4.42 -3.08 0.44
C VAL A 43 4.89 -1.67 0.75
N ASP A 44 5.63 -1.07 -0.17
CA ASP A 44 6.19 0.29 0.02
C ASP A 44 6.08 1.10 -1.28
N THR A 45 6.75 0.67 -2.36
CA THR A 45 6.79 1.40 -3.63
C THR A 45 5.40 1.68 -4.20
N ASP A 46 4.48 0.72 -4.14
CA ASP A 46 3.12 0.92 -4.63
C ASP A 46 2.34 1.94 -3.78
N THR A 47 2.54 1.92 -2.45
CA THR A 47 1.92 2.90 -1.55
C THR A 47 2.53 4.28 -1.70
N GLN A 48 3.85 4.40 -1.94
CA GLN A 48 4.51 5.66 -2.27
C GLN A 48 3.96 6.25 -3.57
N TYR A 49 3.76 5.42 -4.61
CA TYR A 49 3.16 5.84 -5.86
C TYR A 49 1.72 6.31 -5.63
N ALA A 50 0.89 5.51 -4.96
CA ALA A 50 -0.49 5.85 -4.67
C ALA A 50 -0.62 7.17 -3.87
N PHE A 51 0.27 7.40 -2.89
CA PHE A 51 0.30 8.63 -2.11
C PHE A 51 0.69 9.86 -2.95
N THR A 52 1.76 9.74 -3.75
CA THR A 52 2.31 10.86 -4.53
C THR A 52 1.47 11.19 -5.76
N ARG A 53 0.82 10.20 -6.37
CA ARG A 53 0.04 10.33 -7.62
C ARG A 53 -0.99 11.46 -7.62
N PRO A 54 -1.84 11.64 -6.59
CA PRO A 54 -2.78 12.76 -6.54
C PRO A 54 -2.12 14.09 -6.19
N ILE A 55 -0.98 14.10 -5.50
CA ILE A 55 -0.22 15.33 -5.21
C ILE A 55 0.35 15.89 -6.49
N ALA A 56 1.00 15.05 -7.32
CA ALA A 56 1.51 15.47 -8.62
C ALA A 56 0.39 16.07 -9.49
N GLY A 57 -0.76 15.38 -9.56
CA GLY A 57 -1.93 15.89 -10.26
C GLY A 57 -2.42 17.23 -9.73
N HIS A 58 -2.52 17.37 -8.40
CA HIS A 58 -2.92 18.62 -7.75
C HIS A 58 -1.99 19.78 -8.12
N MET A 59 -0.67 19.59 -8.07
CA MET A 59 0.28 20.65 -8.41
C MET A 59 0.14 21.09 -9.86
N PHE A 60 -0.06 20.16 -10.81
CA PHE A 60 -0.25 20.50 -12.21
C PHE A 60 -1.55 21.26 -12.47
N THR A 61 -2.68 20.79 -11.92
CA THR A 61 -3.99 21.42 -12.16
C THR A 61 -4.18 22.73 -11.42
N ASN A 62 -3.33 23.03 -10.45
CA ASN A 62 -3.41 24.22 -9.61
C ASN A 62 -2.12 25.05 -9.64
N TYR A 63 -1.33 24.95 -10.73
CA TYR A 63 0.02 25.51 -10.81
C TYR A 63 0.09 27.00 -10.44
N ASP A 64 -0.85 27.80 -10.94
CA ASP A 64 -1.01 29.24 -10.72
C ASP A 64 -1.54 29.59 -9.32
N GLY A 65 -2.13 28.61 -8.62
CA GLY A 65 -2.57 28.75 -7.24
C GLY A 65 -1.55 28.26 -6.22
N VAL A 66 -0.73 27.25 -6.56
CA VAL A 66 0.32 26.73 -5.66
C VAL A 66 1.62 27.52 -5.77
N LEU A 67 1.84 28.23 -6.88
CA LEU A 67 2.93 29.19 -7.08
C LEU A 67 2.40 30.63 -7.05
N LYS A 68 3.29 31.58 -6.78
CA LYS A 68 3.04 33.02 -7.00
C LYS A 68 3.61 33.38 -8.36
N VAL A 69 2.74 33.59 -9.35
CA VAL A 69 3.10 33.83 -10.76
C VAL A 69 2.53 35.16 -11.23
N ASP A 70 3.21 35.84 -12.15
CA ASP A 70 2.75 37.08 -12.78
C ASP A 70 2.35 38.22 -11.82
N GLY A 71 2.93 38.24 -10.61
CA GLY A 71 2.63 39.23 -9.57
C GLY A 71 1.50 38.86 -8.61
N GLU A 72 0.83 37.72 -8.83
CA GLU A 72 -0.23 37.20 -7.97
C GLU A 72 0.31 36.57 -6.68
N VAL A 73 -0.56 36.47 -5.65
CA VAL A 73 -0.17 36.00 -4.31
C VAL A 73 -0.47 34.51 -4.05
N GLY A 74 -0.88 33.78 -5.08
CA GLY A 74 -1.30 32.38 -5.02
C GLY A 74 -2.68 32.20 -4.39
N VAL A 75 -3.16 30.95 -4.35
CA VAL A 75 -4.51 30.60 -3.88
C VAL A 75 -4.42 29.75 -2.61
N LYS A 76 -4.71 30.34 -1.45
CA LYS A 76 -4.63 29.66 -0.13
C LYS A 76 -5.31 28.31 -0.09
N LYS A 77 -6.47 28.18 -0.73
CA LYS A 77 -7.26 26.94 -0.73
C LYS A 77 -6.55 25.75 -1.38
N VAL A 78 -5.55 26.00 -2.25
CA VAL A 78 -4.83 24.94 -2.97
C VAL A 78 -3.37 24.81 -2.53
N TYR A 79 -2.70 25.87 -2.05
CA TYR A 79 -1.38 25.67 -1.43
C TYR A 79 -1.44 25.16 0.00
N ASP A 80 -2.61 25.23 0.67
CA ASP A 80 -2.80 24.63 2.00
C ASP A 80 -2.49 23.13 1.92
N PRO A 81 -1.52 22.60 2.69
CA PRO A 81 -1.12 21.19 2.57
C PRO A 81 -2.27 20.20 2.75
N ARG A 82 -3.28 20.55 3.53
CA ARG A 82 -4.45 19.70 3.77
C ARG A 82 -5.28 19.50 2.50
N SER A 83 -5.18 20.38 1.51
CA SER A 83 -5.93 20.29 0.25
C SER A 83 -5.48 19.11 -0.63
N TYR A 84 -4.18 18.83 -0.66
CA TYR A 84 -3.60 17.73 -1.44
C TYR A 84 -3.19 16.53 -0.58
N LEU A 85 -2.79 16.72 0.67
CA LEU A 85 -2.45 15.59 1.55
C LEU A 85 -3.66 14.74 1.92
N LYS A 86 -4.88 15.31 2.01
CA LYS A 86 -6.11 14.51 2.15
C LYS A 86 -6.34 13.60 0.94
N LYS A 87 -6.04 14.08 -0.27
CA LYS A 87 -6.15 13.29 -1.51
C LYS A 87 -5.10 12.18 -1.53
N ALA A 88 -3.88 12.49 -1.08
CA ALA A 88 -2.78 11.53 -0.94
C ALA A 88 -3.11 10.40 0.05
N GLU A 89 -3.61 10.76 1.23
CA GLU A 89 -4.03 9.80 2.26
C GLU A 89 -5.13 8.87 1.73
N ALA A 90 -6.21 9.42 1.15
CA ALA A 90 -7.30 8.62 0.59
C ALA A 90 -6.82 7.65 -0.51
N SER A 91 -5.96 8.12 -1.42
CA SER A 91 -5.39 7.31 -2.49
C SER A 91 -4.50 6.18 -1.95
N MET A 92 -3.64 6.47 -0.96
CA MET A 92 -2.84 5.45 -0.29
C MET A 92 -3.70 4.45 0.48
N SER A 93 -4.76 4.90 1.18
CA SER A 93 -5.70 4.01 1.87
C SER A 93 -6.38 3.05 0.89
N GLN A 94 -6.79 3.52 -0.30
CA GLN A 94 -7.33 2.64 -1.35
C GLN A 94 -6.32 1.57 -1.79
N ARG A 95 -5.03 1.94 -1.91
CA ARG A 95 -3.97 0.96 -2.24
C ARG A 95 -3.75 -0.06 -1.12
N VAL A 96 -3.86 0.34 0.14
CA VAL A 96 -3.80 -0.56 1.30
C VAL A 96 -5.02 -1.49 1.33
N VAL A 97 -6.22 -0.99 1.06
CA VAL A 97 -7.44 -1.81 0.93
C VAL A 97 -7.26 -2.89 -0.13
N GLN A 98 -6.69 -2.55 -1.29
CA GLN A 98 -6.36 -3.55 -2.31
C GLN A 98 -5.41 -4.62 -1.75
N ALA A 99 -4.33 -4.22 -1.07
CA ALA A 99 -3.38 -5.18 -0.47
C ALA A 99 -4.07 -6.11 0.55
N CYS A 100 -5.01 -5.60 1.36
CA CYS A 100 -5.78 -6.44 2.29
C CYS A 100 -6.65 -7.48 1.57
N ASN A 101 -7.21 -7.14 0.41
CA ASN A 101 -7.97 -8.07 -0.42
C ASN A 101 -7.03 -9.11 -1.07
N ASP A 102 -5.90 -8.67 -1.62
CA ASP A 102 -4.90 -9.57 -2.23
C ASP A 102 -4.32 -10.57 -1.21
N LEU A 103 -4.18 -10.15 0.05
CA LEU A 103 -3.68 -10.98 1.17
C LEU A 103 -4.77 -11.77 1.91
N HIS A 104 -6.03 -11.69 1.47
CA HIS A 104 -7.18 -12.35 2.13
C HIS A 104 -7.37 -12.00 3.62
N CYS A 105 -6.88 -10.86 4.09
CA CYS A 105 -7.08 -10.38 5.47
C CYS A 105 -8.24 -9.37 5.59
N ALA A 106 -8.75 -8.85 4.47
CA ALA A 106 -9.95 -8.02 4.44
C ALA A 106 -11.13 -8.72 5.11
N GLY A 107 -11.86 -7.99 5.98
CA GLY A 107 -13.01 -8.52 6.72
C GLY A 107 -12.69 -9.46 7.88
N LYS A 108 -11.41 -9.67 8.22
CA LYS A 108 -10.96 -10.59 9.28
C LYS A 108 -10.29 -9.89 10.46
N SER A 109 -10.71 -8.66 10.77
CA SER A 109 -10.28 -7.96 11.98
C SER A 109 -10.73 -8.76 13.21
N LEU A 110 -9.87 -8.90 14.22
CA LEU A 110 -10.16 -9.62 15.46
C LEU A 110 -10.98 -8.81 16.48
N THR A 111 -11.46 -7.63 16.09
CA THR A 111 -12.29 -6.74 16.93
C THR A 111 -13.77 -7.13 16.95
N HIS A 112 -14.17 -8.10 16.13
CA HIS A 112 -15.49 -8.73 16.07
C HIS A 112 -15.35 -10.23 16.37
#